data_AF-A0A209D7Q3-F1
#
_entry.id   AF-A0A209D7Q3-F1
#
_cell.length_a   1.000
_cell.length_b   1.000
_cell.length_c   1.000
_cell.angle_alpha   90.00
_cell.angle_beta   90.00
_cell.angle_gamma   90.00
#
_symmetry.space_group_name_H-M   'P 1'
#
loop_
_entity.id
_entity.type
_entity.pdbx_description
1 polymer ?
#
loop_
_entity_poly.entity_id
_entity_poly.type
_entity_poly.pdbx_seq_one_letter_code
_entity_poly.pdbx_strand_id
1 'polypeptide(L)'
;MNDKQFIEQVRDRPGMYGLDRSYHPTAAFFLGFDQARSGGLLRGFNEWLAVRHDELSSQHWMVRVLTQALPDFTFRGFDHLRLEPEQEQQATDLLFSLILEFLEVRDDPWALGSMYARHHHLRTLLHEGDPP
;
A
#
# COMPACT_ATOMS: atom_id res chain seq x y z
N MET A 1 -7.18 7.69 19.57
CA MET A 1 -7.50 6.88 18.37
C MET A 1 -6.20 6.27 17.91
N ASN A 2 -6.13 4.95 17.78
CA ASN A 2 -4.95 4.29 17.21
C ASN A 2 -5.00 4.34 15.67
N ASP A 3 -3.91 3.95 15.00
CA ASP A 3 -3.82 4.05 13.55
C ASP A 3 -4.90 3.20 12.85
N LYS A 4 -5.18 1.99 13.35
CA LYS A 4 -6.23 1.12 12.80
C LYS A 4 -7.61 1.78 12.83
N GLN A 5 -8.01 2.31 13.98
CA GLN A 5 -9.27 3.03 14.15
C GLN A 5 -9.37 4.25 13.24
N PHE A 6 -8.25 4.95 13.01
CA PHE A 6 -8.21 6.07 12.07
C PHE A 6 -8.49 5.59 10.63
N ILE A 7 -7.82 4.53 10.18
CA ILE A 7 -8.04 3.98 8.84
C ILE A 7 -9.49 3.51 8.66
N GLU A 8 -10.03 2.80 9.65
CA GLU A 8 -11.44 2.37 9.66
C GLU A 8 -12.40 3.56 9.60
N GLN A 9 -12.12 4.63 10.35
CA GLN A 9 -12.94 5.85 10.32
C GLN A 9 -12.92 6.53 8.94
N VAL A 10 -11.76 6.60 8.28
CA VAL A 10 -11.64 7.15 6.92
C VAL A 10 -12.41 6.29 5.91
N ARG A 11 -12.34 4.96 6.04
CA ARG A 11 -13.10 4.01 5.19
C ARG A 11 -14.60 4.19 5.35
N ASP A 12 -15.07 4.27 6.59
CA ASP A 12 -16.49 4.24 6.90
C ASP A 12 -17.14 5.63 6.70
N ARG A 13 -16.35 6.71 6.76
CA ARG A 13 -16.83 8.10 6.62
C ARG A 13 -15.94 8.97 5.72
N PRO A 14 -15.71 8.59 4.45
CA PRO A 14 -14.77 9.26 3.55
C PRO A 14 -15.11 10.74 3.34
N GLY A 15 -16.40 11.09 3.29
CA GLY A 15 -16.84 12.48 3.13
C GLY A 15 -16.42 13.42 4.26
N MET A 16 -16.20 12.92 5.49
CA MET A 16 -15.66 13.75 6.59
C MET A 16 -14.20 14.18 6.35
N TYR A 17 -13.51 13.49 5.45
CA TYR A 17 -12.12 13.75 5.06
C TYR A 17 -12.01 14.39 3.68
N GLY A 18 -13.14 14.80 3.07
CA GLY A 18 -13.18 15.36 1.71
C GLY A 18 -12.94 14.31 0.62
N LEU A 19 -13.13 13.03 0.92
CA LEU A 19 -12.95 11.93 -0.03
C LEU A 19 -14.29 11.49 -0.62
N ASP A 20 -14.26 11.11 -1.89
CA ASP A 20 -15.42 10.67 -2.67
C ASP A 20 -15.39 9.16 -3.00
N ARG A 21 -14.53 8.39 -2.31
CA ARG A 21 -14.25 6.96 -2.52
C ARG A 21 -13.51 6.63 -3.82
N SER A 22 -12.97 7.63 -4.51
CA SER A 22 -12.03 7.39 -5.60
C SER A 22 -10.66 6.98 -5.05
N TYR A 23 -10.01 6.06 -5.74
CA TYR A 23 -8.76 5.43 -5.36
C TYR A 23 -7.62 6.45 -5.23
N HIS A 24 -7.36 7.23 -6.28
CA HIS A 24 -6.19 8.12 -6.29
C HIS A 24 -6.29 9.23 -5.24
N PRO A 25 -7.41 9.96 -5.07
CA PRO A 25 -7.57 10.89 -3.95
C PRO A 25 -7.39 10.24 -2.58
N THR A 26 -7.92 9.04 -2.37
CA THR A 26 -7.79 8.30 -1.10
C THR A 26 -6.34 7.88 -0.84
N ALA A 27 -5.64 7.36 -1.85
CA ALA A 27 -4.24 7.00 -1.76
C ALA A 27 -3.35 8.22 -1.52
N ALA A 28 -3.59 9.32 -2.23
CA ALA A 28 -2.88 10.58 -2.05
C ALA A 28 -3.11 11.17 -0.65
N PHE A 29 -4.31 11.06 -0.10
CA PHE A 29 -4.62 11.43 1.28
C PHE A 29 -3.75 10.65 2.27
N PHE A 30 -3.66 9.32 2.14
CA PHE A 30 -2.81 8.50 3.02
C PHE A 30 -1.33 8.80 2.86
N LEU A 31 -0.86 9.06 1.64
CA LEU A 31 0.51 9.49 1.41
C LEU A 31 0.81 10.82 2.10
N GLY A 32 -0.06 11.82 1.95
CA GLY A 32 0.11 13.12 2.61
C GLY A 32 0.07 13.01 4.13
N PHE A 33 -0.84 12.21 4.67
CA PHE A 33 -0.95 11.96 6.11
C PHE A 33 0.27 11.22 6.67
N ASP A 34 0.79 10.23 5.95
CA ASP A 34 2.02 9.51 6.30
C ASP A 34 3.24 10.45 6.29
N GLN A 35 3.36 11.30 5.25
CA GLN A 35 4.42 12.32 5.17
C GLN A 35 4.35 13.31 6.34
N ALA A 36 3.16 13.79 6.70
CA ALA A 36 2.95 14.67 7.85
C ALA A 36 3.38 14.02 9.18
N ARG A 37 3.43 12.67 9.23
CA ARG A 37 3.89 11.86 10.36
C ARG A 37 5.31 11.32 10.18
N SER A 38 6.13 11.96 9.34
CA SER A 38 7.52 11.54 9.06
C SER A 38 7.64 10.10 8.55
N GLY A 39 6.66 9.67 7.77
CA GLY A 39 6.57 8.33 7.19
C GLY A 39 6.19 7.25 8.20
N GLY A 40 5.76 7.60 9.42
CA GLY A 40 5.57 6.63 10.50
C GLY A 40 4.35 5.71 10.34
N LEU A 41 3.33 6.11 9.58
CA LEU A 41 2.12 5.31 9.39
C LEU A 41 2.41 4.11 8.47
N LEU A 42 3.05 4.37 7.33
CA LEU A 42 3.28 3.40 6.25
C LEU A 42 4.76 3.00 6.12
N ARG A 43 5.59 3.24 7.14
CA ARG A 43 7.00 2.81 7.16
C ARG A 43 7.12 1.31 7.00
N GLY A 44 7.72 0.84 5.91
CA GLY A 44 7.84 -0.59 5.63
C GLY A 44 6.71 -1.17 4.79
N PHE A 45 5.73 -0.37 4.35
CA PHE A 45 4.58 -0.87 3.61
C PHE A 45 4.96 -1.43 2.23
N ASN A 46 5.89 -0.79 1.51
CA ASN A 46 6.40 -1.31 0.24
C ASN A 46 7.11 -2.65 0.41
N GLU A 47 7.96 -2.76 1.44
CA GLU A 47 8.69 -3.98 1.80
C GLU A 47 7.74 -5.10 2.19
N TRP A 48 6.71 -4.78 2.97
CA TRP A 48 5.66 -5.72 3.33
C TRP A 48 4.88 -6.22 2.11
N LEU A 49 4.51 -5.33 1.18
CA LEU A 49 3.89 -5.74 -0.08
C LEU A 49 4.82 -6.64 -0.91
N ALA A 50 6.14 -6.39 -0.89
CA ALA A 50 7.10 -7.23 -1.61
C ALA A 50 7.17 -8.64 -1.01
N VAL A 51 7.22 -8.75 0.31
CA VAL A 51 7.19 -10.03 1.02
C VAL A 51 5.89 -10.79 0.80
N ARG A 52 4.75 -10.09 0.77
CA ARG A 52 3.43 -10.69 0.54
C ARG A 52 3.33 -11.39 -0.81
N HIS A 53 3.95 -10.81 -1.84
CA HIS A 53 3.90 -11.32 -3.22
C HIS A 53 5.15 -12.09 -3.63
N ASP A 54 6.12 -12.26 -2.72
CA ASP A 54 7.45 -12.83 -3.01
C ASP A 54 8.16 -12.16 -4.19
N GLU A 55 7.88 -10.87 -4.39
CA GLU A 55 8.29 -10.10 -5.57
C GLU A 55 8.85 -8.75 -5.14
N LEU A 56 10.11 -8.50 -5.46
CA LEU A 56 10.70 -7.16 -5.34
C LEU A 56 10.22 -6.30 -6.49
N SER A 57 9.81 -5.07 -6.16
CA SER A 57 9.39 -4.10 -7.15
C SER A 57 9.90 -2.72 -6.77
N SER A 58 10.41 -1.98 -7.76
CA SER A 58 10.74 -0.56 -7.62
C SER A 58 9.51 0.33 -7.72
N GLN A 59 8.34 -0.24 -8.05
CA GLN A 59 7.10 0.51 -8.15
C GLN A 59 6.64 0.99 -6.78
N HIS A 60 6.17 2.23 -6.73
CA HIS A 60 5.58 2.79 -5.53
C HIS A 60 4.30 2.02 -5.13
N TRP A 61 4.03 1.87 -3.83
CA TRP A 61 2.90 1.07 -3.31
C TRP A 61 1.56 1.43 -3.97
N MET A 62 1.32 2.70 -4.31
CA MET A 62 0.07 3.10 -4.98
C MET A 62 -0.10 2.44 -6.35
N VAL A 63 0.98 2.22 -7.09
CA VAL A 63 0.91 1.50 -8.37
C VAL A 63 0.67 0.02 -8.09
N ARG A 64 1.36 -0.54 -7.10
CA ARG A 64 1.25 -1.96 -6.73
C ARG A 64 -0.15 -2.34 -6.26
N VAL A 65 -0.78 -1.51 -5.43
CA VAL A 65 -2.17 -1.71 -5.00
C VAL A 65 -3.10 -1.68 -6.20
N LEU A 66 -2.91 -0.74 -7.14
CA LEU A 66 -3.75 -0.64 -8.33
C LEU A 66 -3.58 -1.85 -9.25
N THR A 67 -2.35 -2.29 -9.51
CA THR A 67 -2.07 -3.48 -10.33
C THR A 67 -2.60 -4.75 -9.69
N GLN A 68 -2.54 -4.86 -8.35
CA GLN A 68 -3.13 -5.99 -7.63
C GLN A 68 -4.66 -5.96 -7.67
N ALA A 69 -5.28 -4.77 -7.53
CA ALA A 69 -6.72 -4.62 -7.62
C ALA A 69 -7.23 -4.90 -9.03
N LEU A 70 -6.49 -4.47 -10.06
CA LEU A 70 -6.92 -4.49 -11.45
C LEU A 70 -5.83 -5.12 -12.33
N PRO A 71 -5.72 -6.47 -12.39
CA PRO A 71 -4.63 -7.15 -13.11
C PRO A 71 -4.55 -6.81 -14.61
N ASP A 72 -5.69 -6.55 -15.24
CA ASP A 72 -5.77 -6.20 -16.67
C ASP A 72 -5.60 -4.70 -16.94
N PHE A 73 -5.45 -3.88 -15.90
CA PHE A 73 -5.32 -2.43 -16.04
C PHE A 73 -3.86 -2.02 -16.31
N THR A 74 -3.63 -1.36 -17.43
CA THR A 74 -2.31 -0.79 -17.75
C THR A 74 -2.18 0.61 -17.15
N PHE A 75 -1.40 0.74 -16.08
CA PHE A 75 -1.10 2.05 -15.49
C PHE A 75 -0.20 2.90 -16.41
N ARG A 76 -0.64 4.13 -16.72
CA ARG A 76 0.07 5.10 -17.58
C ARG A 76 0.39 6.41 -16.87
N GLY A 77 0.31 6.45 -15.55
CA GLY A 77 0.42 7.67 -14.75
C GLY A 77 -0.93 8.16 -14.22
N PHE A 78 -0.90 8.89 -13.10
CA PHE A 78 -2.11 9.34 -12.41
C PHE A 78 -2.91 10.38 -13.19
N ASP A 79 -2.28 11.21 -14.01
CA ASP A 79 -2.99 12.18 -14.88
C ASP A 79 -3.92 11.49 -15.89
N HIS A 80 -3.54 10.29 -16.31
CA HIS A 80 -4.28 9.45 -17.26
C HIS A 80 -5.11 8.35 -16.57
N LEU A 81 -5.13 8.32 -15.23
CA LEU A 81 -5.92 7.35 -14.50
C LEU A 81 -7.40 7.68 -14.70
N ARG A 82 -8.12 6.76 -15.33
CA ARG A 82 -9.57 6.78 -15.51
C ARG A 82 -10.05 5.38 -15.18
N LEU A 83 -10.74 5.26 -14.05
CA LEU A 83 -11.31 4.02 -13.58
C LEU A 83 -12.83 4.13 -13.65
N GLU A 84 -13.47 3.03 -14.04
CA GLU A 84 -14.92 2.91 -13.91
C GLU A 84 -15.31 2.82 -12.43
N PRO A 85 -16.56 3.14 -12.04
CA PRO A 85 -16.98 3.15 -10.64
C PRO A 85 -16.68 1.84 -9.89
N GLU A 86 -16.86 0.69 -10.54
CA GLU A 86 -16.56 -0.62 -9.96
C GLU A 86 -15.06 -0.80 -9.72
N GLN A 87 -14.22 -0.28 -10.62
CA GLN A 87 -12.77 -0.34 -10.50
C GLN A 87 -12.25 0.60 -9.40
N GLU A 88 -12.83 1.80 -9.28
CA GLU A 88 -12.55 2.73 -8.18
C GLU A 88 -12.85 2.08 -6.83
N GLN A 89 -14.02 1.43 -6.72
CA GLN A 89 -14.42 0.72 -5.52
C GLN A 89 -13.46 -0.43 -5.21
N GLN A 90 -13.16 -1.29 -6.19
CA GLN A 90 -12.27 -2.44 -6.02
C GLN A 90 -10.86 -2.01 -5.57
N ALA A 91 -10.30 -0.97 -6.19
CA ALA A 91 -8.98 -0.46 -5.84
C ALA A 91 -8.96 0.19 -4.44
N THR A 92 -10.00 0.96 -4.11
CA THR A 92 -10.13 1.61 -2.81
C THR A 92 -10.34 0.61 -1.67
N ASP A 93 -11.20 -0.40 -1.87
CA ASP A 93 -11.44 -1.45 -0.89
C ASP A 93 -10.18 -2.29 -0.63
N LEU A 94 -9.43 -2.60 -1.70
CA LEU A 94 -8.14 -3.27 -1.57
C LEU A 94 -7.11 -2.40 -0.83
N LEU A 95 -7.04 -1.10 -1.13
CA LEU A 95 -6.15 -0.17 -0.43
C LEU A 95 -6.38 -0.19 1.08
N PHE A 96 -7.64 -0.05 1.51
CA PHE A 96 -8.00 -0.10 2.93
C PHE A 96 -7.64 -1.45 3.55
N SER A 97 -7.95 -2.55 2.86
CA SER A 97 -7.65 -3.91 3.34
C SER A 97 -6.15 -4.11 3.55
N LEU A 98 -5.33 -3.73 2.56
CA LEU A 98 -3.88 -3.87 2.63
C LEU A 98 -3.25 -3.00 3.72
N ILE A 99 -3.71 -1.75 3.87
CA ILE A 99 -3.24 -0.89 4.96
C ILE A 99 -3.59 -1.51 6.32
N LEU A 100 -4.83 -1.94 6.52
CA LEU A 100 -5.26 -2.55 7.78
C LEU A 100 -4.48 -3.83 8.10
N GLU A 101 -4.31 -4.72 7.13
CA GLU A 101 -3.49 -5.93 7.29
C GLU A 101 -2.03 -5.60 7.61
N PHE A 102 -1.47 -4.58 6.98
CA PHE A 102 -0.11 -4.12 7.28
C PHE A 102 0.02 -3.58 8.70
N LEU A 103 -0.97 -2.81 9.18
CA LEU A 103 -0.94 -2.28 10.55
C LEU A 103 -0.88 -3.40 11.60
N GLU A 104 -1.56 -4.53 11.37
CA GLU A 104 -1.45 -5.71 12.26
C GLU A 104 -0.01 -6.26 12.30
N VAL A 105 0.67 -6.34 11.14
CA VAL A 105 2.07 -6.79 11.07
C VAL A 105 3.02 -5.78 11.70
N ARG A 106 2.76 -4.49 11.51
CA ARG A 106 3.59 -3.41 12.01
C ARG A 106 3.52 -3.26 13.53
N ASP A 107 2.34 -3.49 14.10
CA ASP A 107 2.10 -3.34 15.53
C ASP A 107 2.53 -4.58 16.34
N ASP A 108 2.87 -5.70 15.68
CA ASP A 108 3.53 -6.88 16.26
C ASP A 108 5.06 -6.85 15.98
N PRO A 109 5.92 -6.65 17.02
CA PRO A 109 7.37 -6.59 16.84
C PRO A 109 7.99 -7.85 16.20
N TRP A 110 7.45 -9.04 16.47
CA TRP A 110 7.96 -10.29 15.90
C TRP A 110 7.56 -10.41 14.43
N ALA A 111 6.31 -10.07 14.11
CA ALA A 111 5.84 -10.07 12.73
C ALA A 111 6.59 -9.04 11.88
N LEU A 112 6.80 -7.83 12.41
CA LEU A 112 7.56 -6.77 11.74
C LEU A 112 9.02 -7.17 11.53
N GLY A 113 9.69 -7.73 12.55
CA GLY A 113 11.06 -8.21 12.42
C GLY A 113 11.20 -9.32 11.38
N SER A 114 10.26 -10.27 11.37
CA SER A 114 10.21 -11.37 10.39
C SER A 114 9.97 -10.86 8.97
N MET A 115 9.10 -9.85 8.80
CA MET A 115 8.85 -9.20 7.51
C MET A 115 10.14 -8.60 6.95
N TYR A 116 10.88 -7.82 7.75
CA TYR A 116 12.14 -7.22 7.28
C TYR A 116 13.23 -8.26 7.00
N ALA A 117 13.32 -9.33 7.80
CA ALA A 117 14.26 -10.41 7.54
C ALA A 117 13.97 -11.12 6.20
N ARG A 118 12.69 -11.40 5.92
CA ARG A 118 12.28 -12.00 4.64
C ARG A 118 12.51 -11.05 3.47
N HIS A 119 12.20 -9.76 3.63
CA HIS A 119 12.47 -8.76 2.59
C HIS A 119 13.97 -8.67 2.28
N HIS A 120 14.82 -8.67 3.32
CA HIS A 120 16.27 -8.70 3.14
C HIS A 120 16.72 -9.93 2.37
N HIS A 121 16.20 -11.11 2.71
CA HIS A 121 16.51 -12.36 2.01
C HIS A 121 16.11 -12.34 0.54
N LEU A 122 14.90 -11.86 0.22
CA LEU A 122 14.47 -11.67 -1.18
C LEU A 122 15.43 -10.78 -1.94
N ARG A 123 15.86 -9.67 -1.32
CA ARG A 123 16.82 -8.74 -1.94
C ARG A 123 18.19 -9.35 -2.16
N THR A 124 18.69 -10.19 -1.26
CA THR A 124 19.99 -10.86 -1.45
C THR A 124 19.95 -11.88 -2.58
N LEU A 125 18.88 -12.65 -2.72
CA LEU A 125 18.73 -13.64 -3.79
C LEU A 125 18.78 -13.02 -5.19
N LEU A 126 18.22 -11.81 -5.34
CA LEU A 126 18.28 -11.07 -6.62
C LEU A 126 19.71 -10.64 -6.99
N HIS A 127 20.56 -10.32 -6.00
CA HIS A 127 21.93 -9.85 -6.25
C HIS A 127 22.96 -10.98 -6.37
N GLU A 128 22.67 -12.19 -5.86
CA GLU A 128 23.53 -13.37 -6.04
C GLU A 128 23.45 -13.98 -7.45
N GLY A 129 22.55 -13.48 -8.31
CA GLY A 129 22.36 -13.94 -9.70
C GLY A 129 23.08 -13.13 -10.79
N ASP A 130 23.70 -11.99 -10.47
CA ASP A 130 24.44 -11.17 -11.44
C ASP A 130 25.96 -11.43 -11.29
N PRO A 131 26.63 -12.08 -12.27
CA PRO A 131 28.08 -12.16 -12.26
C PRO A 131 28.70 -10.78 -12.56
N PRO A 132 29.94 -10.53 -12.09
CA PRO A 132 30.68 -9.28 -12.34
C PRO A 132 31.03 -9.07 -13.82
#